data_AF-A0A6P3UM69-F1
#
_entry.id   AF-A0A6P3UM69-F1
#
_cell.length_a   1.000
_cell.length_b   1.000
_cell.length_c   1.000
_cell.angle_alpha   90.00
_cell.angle_beta   90.00
_cell.angle_gamma   90.00
#
_symmetry.space_group_name_H-M   'P 1'
#
loop_
_entity.id
_entity.type
_entity.pdbx_description
1 polymer ?
#
loop_
_entity_poly.entity_id
_entity_poly.type
_entity_poly.pdbx_seq_one_letter_code
_entity_poly.pdbx_strand_id
1 'polypeptide(L)'
;MEGKSKNAATPTLKYRVAYSEKLGRYLQAAKNLTAGEVILREEPIAVGPITSSKDPACFACLRLLPKIKKELQYVCSKCNIAPLCSTACEERSKHHTPDECEIFKRNKDLLINNTENIIGVLLPLRLWLLRQRDAELWKQVESMEAHTDKRRNTSVWKDRELNVVNVIKSLHLVPDGDPSVSELLQLLCGILDVNCFELRSPGGLDGLLLRGLYVEASLMAHDCRGNTHLTADDNFQLTVYASLPIKEGDEIYFNYTSSLLGTLGRREHLRGGKYFECECPLCSDPYEMGSYMSSILCPRCREGYIGMQNPLTKFPYEKGTRWQCNKCKSSIGGRLVRATLNITKTLIDDVDDYDIKGLETLMAKLSKSFHRNHFLMLSLKQKLLAAYRKEVATPNPQKKIMQKMSDVCKEMYDMLEITEPGISRLKGIMLYEMHLPLVLLANRAYSAREISSNELASRLEEAGSLLKKSLTMLLLEPVDTPEGKLAKRALQELKALNQNIVDVKTINETEESGNRDRKRLQKNKSNKNK
;
A
#
# COMPACT_ATOMS: atom_id res chain seq x y z
N MET A 1 -0.55 -35.53 -47.82
CA MET A 1 0.09 -34.69 -46.79
C MET A 1 -1.00 -33.90 -46.11
N GLU A 2 -1.60 -34.50 -45.08
CA GLU A 2 -2.68 -33.89 -44.31
C GLU A 2 -2.06 -32.91 -43.30
N GLY A 3 -2.42 -31.63 -43.44
CA GLY A 3 -1.97 -30.56 -42.58
C GLY A 3 -2.60 -30.69 -41.19
N LYS A 4 -1.76 -30.90 -40.17
CA LYS A 4 -2.15 -30.82 -38.77
C LYS A 4 -2.68 -29.42 -38.45
N SER A 5 -3.97 -29.35 -38.13
CA SER A 5 -4.61 -28.20 -37.51
C SER A 5 -3.90 -27.86 -36.20
N LYS A 6 -3.40 -26.62 -36.08
CA LYS A 6 -2.88 -26.09 -34.82
C LYS A 6 -4.06 -25.89 -33.87
N ASN A 7 -4.21 -26.79 -32.90
CA ASN A 7 -5.10 -26.58 -31.76
C ASN A 7 -4.69 -25.28 -31.04
N ALA A 8 -5.48 -24.22 -31.23
CA ALA A 8 -5.43 -23.06 -30.38
C ALA A 8 -5.87 -23.51 -28.98
N ALA A 9 -4.93 -23.60 -28.04
CA ALA A 9 -5.23 -23.94 -26.66
C ALA A 9 -6.19 -22.89 -26.09
N THR A 10 -7.38 -23.34 -25.67
CA THR A 10 -8.33 -22.51 -24.93
C THR A 10 -7.62 -21.96 -23.69
N PRO A 11 -7.66 -20.64 -23.41
CA PRO A 11 -6.99 -20.09 -22.24
C PRO A 11 -7.55 -20.76 -20.99
N THR A 12 -6.71 -21.47 -20.24
CA THR A 12 -7.12 -22.05 -18.96
C THR A 12 -7.47 -20.89 -18.03
N LEU A 13 -8.72 -20.84 -17.57
CA LEU A 13 -9.18 -19.86 -16.60
C LEU A 13 -8.31 -19.97 -15.34
N LYS A 14 -7.84 -18.82 -14.83
CA LYS A 14 -6.98 -18.77 -13.64
C LYS A 14 -7.78 -18.71 -12.35
N TYR A 15 -8.99 -18.17 -12.44
CA TYR A 15 -9.93 -18.03 -11.34
C TYR A 15 -11.35 -18.31 -11.83
N ARG A 16 -12.25 -18.53 -10.88
CA ARG A 16 -13.70 -18.62 -11.08
C ARG A 16 -14.41 -17.90 -9.93
N VAL A 17 -15.62 -17.43 -10.18
CA VAL A 17 -16.49 -16.88 -9.13
C VAL A 17 -17.21 -18.04 -8.43
N ALA A 18 -17.07 -18.09 -7.11
CA ALA A 18 -17.75 -19.04 -6.24
C ALA A 18 -18.69 -18.29 -5.28
N TYR A 19 -19.51 -19.02 -4.53
CA TYR A 19 -20.43 -18.46 -3.54
C TYR A 19 -20.35 -19.23 -2.21
N SER A 20 -20.42 -18.52 -1.10
CA SER A 20 -20.63 -19.09 0.24
C SER A 20 -21.55 -18.18 1.06
N GLU A 21 -22.21 -18.74 2.07
CA GLU A 21 -23.05 -17.95 2.99
C GLU A 21 -22.25 -16.88 3.74
N LYS A 22 -20.97 -17.14 4.03
CA LYS A 22 -20.12 -16.22 4.80
C LYS A 22 -19.57 -15.07 3.95
N LEU A 23 -19.08 -15.36 2.74
CA LEU A 23 -18.38 -14.39 1.90
C LEU A 23 -19.29 -13.77 0.83
N GLY A 24 -20.48 -14.32 0.61
CA GLY A 24 -21.25 -14.04 -0.59
C GLY A 24 -20.50 -14.58 -1.82
N ARG A 25 -20.44 -13.80 -2.89
CA ARG A 25 -19.63 -14.13 -4.07
C ARG A 25 -18.16 -13.82 -3.79
N TYR A 26 -17.27 -14.71 -4.22
CA TYR A 26 -15.83 -14.51 -4.06
C TYR A 26 -15.02 -15.16 -5.18
N LEU A 27 -13.76 -14.73 -5.35
CA LEU A 27 -12.83 -15.36 -6.28
C LEU A 27 -12.18 -16.61 -5.68
N GLN A 28 -12.19 -17.69 -6.46
CA GLN A 28 -11.51 -18.95 -6.16
C GLN A 28 -10.54 -19.29 -7.29
N ALA A 29 -9.37 -19.84 -6.95
CA ALA A 29 -8.41 -20.29 -7.95
C ALA A 29 -8.98 -21.44 -8.77
N ALA A 30 -8.94 -21.32 -10.11
CA ALA A 30 -9.42 -22.35 -11.03
C ALA A 30 -8.30 -23.30 -11.50
N LYS A 31 -7.08 -23.07 -11.03
CA LYS A 31 -5.91 -23.94 -11.18
C LYS A 31 -4.89 -23.60 -10.08
N ASN A 32 -3.82 -24.38 -9.98
CA ASN A 32 -2.67 -23.99 -9.17
C ASN A 32 -1.99 -22.73 -9.75
N LEU A 33 -1.76 -21.74 -8.91
CA LEU A 33 -1.10 -20.47 -9.25
C LEU A 33 0.24 -20.40 -8.53
N THR A 34 1.27 -19.92 -9.22
CA THR A 34 2.60 -19.67 -8.61
C THR A 34 2.71 -18.23 -8.14
N ALA A 35 3.51 -17.97 -7.10
CA ALA A 35 3.81 -16.60 -6.68
C ALA A 35 4.40 -15.79 -7.85
N GLY A 36 3.91 -14.56 -8.03
CA GLY A 36 4.24 -13.66 -9.14
C GLY A 36 3.41 -13.89 -10.41
N GLU A 37 2.56 -14.92 -10.46
CA GLU A 37 1.67 -15.13 -11.60
C GLU A 37 0.52 -14.11 -11.60
N VAL A 38 0.27 -13.49 -12.77
CA VAL A 38 -0.90 -12.62 -12.97
C VAL A 38 -2.17 -13.46 -12.89
N ILE A 39 -3.07 -13.12 -11.97
CA ILE A 39 -4.40 -13.71 -11.80
C ILE A 39 -5.38 -13.06 -12.78
N LEU A 40 -5.47 -11.73 -12.75
CA LEU A 40 -6.34 -10.94 -13.63
C LEU A 40 -5.78 -9.55 -13.90
N ARG A 41 -6.21 -8.97 -15.03
CA ARG A 41 -6.02 -7.56 -15.41
C ARG A 41 -7.39 -6.99 -15.71
N GLU A 42 -7.70 -5.83 -15.15
CA GLU A 42 -9.03 -5.23 -15.27
C GLU A 42 -8.94 -3.72 -15.45
N GLU A 43 -9.68 -3.20 -16.42
CA GLU A 43 -9.90 -1.76 -16.60
C GLU A 43 -11.03 -1.30 -15.66
N PRO A 44 -10.95 -0.09 -15.11
CA PRO A 44 -11.98 0.41 -14.21
C PRO A 44 -13.27 0.72 -14.98
N ILE A 45 -14.41 0.41 -14.37
CA ILE A 45 -15.73 0.84 -14.84
C ILE A 45 -15.83 2.37 -14.82
N ALA A 46 -15.35 2.97 -13.72
CA ALA A 46 -15.26 4.40 -13.55
C ALA A 46 -14.15 4.73 -12.56
N VAL A 47 -13.51 5.88 -12.76
CA VAL A 47 -12.51 6.45 -11.86
C VAL A 47 -12.92 7.86 -11.50
N GLY A 48 -12.63 8.31 -10.29
CA GLY A 48 -12.80 9.71 -9.91
C GLY A 48 -12.26 10.00 -8.51
N PRO A 49 -12.24 11.28 -8.09
CA PRO A 49 -11.87 11.66 -6.74
C PRO A 49 -12.76 11.03 -5.68
N ILE A 50 -12.25 10.89 -4.45
CA ILE A 50 -13.08 10.54 -3.30
C ILE A 50 -14.13 11.63 -3.03
N THR A 51 -15.28 11.25 -2.47
CA THR A 51 -16.41 12.17 -2.24
C THR A 51 -16.07 13.38 -1.37
N SER A 52 -15.15 13.22 -0.41
CA SER A 52 -14.70 14.30 0.46
C SER A 52 -13.60 15.18 -0.17
N SER A 53 -13.14 14.87 -1.38
CA SER A 53 -12.08 15.62 -2.04
C SER A 53 -12.58 16.99 -2.50
N LYS A 54 -11.77 18.01 -2.22
CA LYS A 54 -11.92 19.36 -2.78
C LYS A 54 -10.70 19.78 -3.58
N ASP A 55 -9.71 18.88 -3.71
CA ASP A 55 -8.47 19.22 -4.38
C ASP A 55 -8.71 19.35 -5.89
N PRO A 56 -8.20 20.43 -6.53
CA PRO A 56 -8.47 20.71 -7.92
C PRO A 56 -7.86 19.62 -8.79
N ALA A 57 -8.69 18.98 -9.62
CA ALA A 57 -8.29 17.87 -10.47
C ALA A 57 -8.62 18.17 -11.93
N CYS A 58 -7.81 17.70 -12.86
CA CYS A 58 -8.17 17.72 -14.27
C CYS A 58 -9.26 16.70 -14.53
N PHE A 59 -10.41 17.12 -15.07
CA PHE A 59 -11.54 16.19 -15.28
C PHE A 59 -11.25 15.14 -16.36
N ALA A 60 -10.36 15.46 -17.30
CA ALA A 60 -9.99 14.60 -18.42
C ALA A 60 -8.97 13.51 -18.07
N CYS A 61 -7.95 13.83 -17.25
CA CYS A 61 -6.84 12.91 -16.95
C CYS A 61 -6.65 12.63 -15.45
N LEU A 62 -7.46 13.25 -14.58
CA LEU A 62 -7.46 13.06 -13.13
C LEU A 62 -6.13 13.38 -12.42
N ARG A 63 -5.27 14.16 -13.08
CA ARG A 63 -4.09 14.76 -12.46
C ARG A 63 -4.48 15.87 -11.50
N LEU A 64 -3.79 15.96 -10.36
CA LEU A 64 -3.86 17.11 -9.49
C LEU A 64 -3.43 18.38 -10.24
N LEU A 65 -4.24 19.43 -10.15
CA LEU A 65 -3.95 20.74 -10.72
C LEU A 65 -3.32 21.66 -9.66
N PRO A 66 -2.43 22.58 -10.04
CA PRO A 66 -1.88 23.55 -9.10
C PRO A 66 -2.99 24.48 -8.59
N LYS A 67 -2.88 24.89 -7.31
CA LYS A 67 -3.79 25.87 -6.69
C LYS A 67 -3.46 27.29 -7.18
N ILE A 68 -3.83 27.59 -8.43
CA ILE A 68 -3.70 28.92 -9.04
C ILE A 68 -5.03 29.68 -8.98
N LYS A 69 -4.99 31.00 -9.24
CA LYS A 69 -6.22 31.80 -9.35
C LYS A 69 -7.13 31.20 -10.42
N LYS A 70 -8.44 31.10 -10.12
CA LYS A 70 -9.44 30.47 -10.98
C LYS A 70 -9.46 31.03 -12.41
N GLU A 71 -9.23 32.33 -12.57
CA GLU A 71 -9.16 33.03 -13.86
C GLU A 71 -8.03 32.56 -14.76
N LEU A 72 -6.96 31.99 -14.18
CA LEU A 72 -5.79 31.49 -14.91
C LEU A 72 -5.88 29.98 -15.18
N GLN A 73 -6.91 29.30 -14.66
CA GLN A 73 -7.08 27.87 -14.84
C GLN A 73 -7.71 27.59 -16.20
N TYR A 74 -7.06 26.75 -17.00
CA TYR A 74 -7.64 26.30 -18.27
C TYR A 74 -8.89 25.45 -17.99
N VAL A 75 -10.00 25.82 -18.60
CA VAL A 75 -11.29 25.11 -18.53
C VAL A 75 -11.69 24.64 -19.92
N CYS A 76 -12.49 23.56 -19.98
CA CYS A 76 -13.03 23.08 -21.25
C CYS A 76 -13.79 24.21 -21.97
N SER A 77 -13.40 24.47 -23.21
CA SER A 77 -13.97 25.52 -24.07
C SER A 77 -15.47 25.34 -24.35
N LYS A 78 -15.96 24.10 -24.29
CA LYS A 78 -17.36 23.75 -24.59
C LYS A 78 -18.31 24.06 -23.44
N CYS A 79 -17.99 23.62 -22.21
CA CYS A 79 -18.85 23.83 -21.05
C CYS A 79 -18.45 25.05 -20.20
N ASN A 80 -17.18 25.50 -20.30
CA ASN A 80 -16.59 26.56 -19.49
C ASN A 80 -16.62 26.29 -17.97
N ILE A 81 -16.72 25.02 -17.57
CA ILE A 81 -16.81 24.59 -16.16
C ILE A 81 -15.70 23.60 -15.79
N ALA A 82 -15.50 22.56 -16.61
CA ALA A 82 -14.59 21.48 -16.28
C ALA A 82 -13.12 21.95 -16.32
N PRO A 83 -12.38 21.92 -15.20
CA PRO A 83 -10.96 22.28 -15.18
C PRO A 83 -10.12 21.20 -15.88
N LEU A 84 -9.19 21.64 -16.71
CA LEU A 84 -8.33 20.80 -17.54
C LEU A 84 -6.86 21.22 -17.41
N CYS A 85 -5.92 20.31 -17.69
CA CYS A 85 -4.50 20.67 -17.68
C CYS A 85 -4.15 21.67 -18.80
N SER A 86 -4.71 21.46 -19.99
CA SER A 86 -4.46 22.24 -21.20
C SER A 86 -5.39 21.81 -22.34
N THR A 87 -5.29 22.45 -23.50
CA THR A 87 -5.93 22.07 -24.77
C THR A 87 -5.71 20.59 -25.11
N ALA A 88 -4.52 20.03 -24.83
CA ALA A 88 -4.22 18.63 -25.10
C ALA A 88 -5.13 17.65 -24.32
N CYS A 89 -5.51 18.00 -23.08
CA CYS A 89 -6.47 17.21 -22.30
C CYS A 89 -7.90 17.41 -22.76
N GLU A 90 -8.22 18.51 -23.44
CA GLU A 90 -9.52 18.72 -24.06
C GLU A 90 -9.68 17.89 -25.33
N GLU A 91 -8.65 17.89 -26.19
CA GLU A 91 -8.63 17.12 -27.44
C GLU A 91 -8.56 15.61 -27.19
N ARG A 92 -7.78 15.19 -26.19
CA ARG A 92 -7.56 13.78 -25.83
C ARG A 92 -8.14 13.48 -24.45
N SER A 93 -9.41 13.85 -24.27
CA SER A 93 -10.11 13.58 -23.01
C SER A 93 -10.31 12.07 -22.82
N LYS A 94 -9.78 11.52 -21.71
CA LYS A 94 -10.01 10.13 -21.32
C LYS A 94 -11.28 9.96 -20.48
N HIS A 95 -11.53 10.90 -19.57
CA HIS A 95 -12.61 10.76 -18.57
C HIS A 95 -13.66 11.87 -18.59
N HIS A 96 -13.36 13.07 -19.12
CA HIS A 96 -14.38 14.10 -19.25
C HIS A 96 -15.23 13.82 -20.50
N THR A 97 -16.45 13.31 -20.30
CA THR A 97 -17.29 12.80 -21.39
C THR A 97 -18.19 13.88 -22.00
N PRO A 98 -18.72 13.68 -23.22
CA PRO A 98 -19.68 14.61 -23.82
C PRO A 98 -20.92 14.87 -22.95
N ASP A 99 -21.46 13.84 -22.28
CA ASP A 99 -22.64 13.99 -21.42
C ASP A 99 -22.31 14.82 -20.18
N GLU A 100 -21.16 14.57 -19.53
CA GLU A 100 -20.69 15.43 -18.44
C GLU A 100 -20.56 16.88 -18.92
N CYS A 101 -19.98 17.09 -20.10
CA CYS A 101 -19.77 18.41 -20.68
C CYS A 101 -21.11 19.14 -20.90
N GLU A 102 -22.10 18.44 -21.46
CA GLU A 102 -23.44 18.99 -21.70
C GLU A 102 -24.18 19.31 -20.39
N ILE A 103 -24.08 18.44 -19.39
CA ILE A 103 -24.65 18.66 -18.05
C ILE A 103 -24.06 19.90 -17.41
N PHE A 104 -22.73 20.04 -17.45
CA PHE A 104 -22.07 21.20 -16.87
C PHE A 104 -22.39 22.48 -17.63
N LYS A 105 -22.54 22.41 -18.96
CA LYS A 105 -22.93 23.54 -19.80
C LYS A 105 -24.35 24.04 -19.46
N ARG A 106 -25.31 23.12 -19.31
CA ARG A 106 -26.70 23.46 -18.95
C ARG A 106 -26.83 24.07 -17.56
N ASN A 107 -25.98 23.64 -16.63
CA ASN A 107 -26.01 24.08 -15.23
C ASN A 107 -24.91 25.12 -14.92
N LYS A 108 -24.40 25.84 -15.93
CA LYS A 108 -23.23 26.72 -15.78
C LYS A 108 -23.37 27.72 -14.62
N ASP A 109 -24.53 28.36 -14.50
CA ASP A 109 -24.77 29.41 -13.49
C ASP A 109 -24.72 28.86 -12.05
N LEU A 110 -25.17 27.62 -11.85
CA LEU A 110 -25.06 26.92 -10.57
C LEU A 110 -23.61 26.53 -10.25
N LEU A 111 -22.85 26.12 -11.27
CA LEU A 111 -21.54 25.46 -11.10
C LEU A 111 -20.36 26.41 -11.11
N ILE A 112 -20.51 27.61 -11.66
CA ILE A 112 -19.40 28.57 -11.78
C ILE A 112 -18.84 28.97 -10.42
N ASN A 113 -19.62 28.92 -9.34
CA ASN A 113 -19.17 29.22 -7.98
C ASN A 113 -19.06 27.97 -7.09
N ASN A 114 -19.47 26.79 -7.57
CA ASN A 114 -19.56 25.55 -6.79
C ASN A 114 -18.79 24.39 -7.41
N THR A 115 -17.73 24.68 -8.18
CA THR A 115 -16.96 23.67 -8.92
C THR A 115 -16.34 22.61 -8.00
N GLU A 116 -15.98 22.97 -6.76
CA GLU A 116 -15.48 22.04 -5.74
C GLU A 116 -16.50 20.95 -5.38
N ASN A 117 -17.79 21.30 -5.33
CA ASN A 117 -18.85 20.33 -5.03
C ASN A 117 -18.97 19.28 -6.15
N ILE A 118 -18.63 19.66 -7.39
CA ILE A 118 -18.65 18.75 -8.54
C ILE A 118 -17.53 17.72 -8.45
N ILE A 119 -16.35 18.11 -7.98
CA ILE A 119 -15.19 17.22 -7.82
C ILE A 119 -15.57 16.00 -6.96
N GLY A 120 -16.24 16.22 -5.83
CA GLY A 120 -16.68 15.16 -4.92
C GLY A 120 -17.77 14.25 -5.49
N VAL A 121 -18.52 14.69 -6.50
CA VAL A 121 -19.59 13.88 -7.13
C VAL A 121 -19.24 13.34 -8.51
N LEU A 122 -18.02 13.57 -9.03
CA LEU A 122 -17.62 13.09 -10.35
C LEU A 122 -17.77 11.58 -10.52
N LEU A 123 -17.29 10.80 -9.54
CA LEU A 123 -17.37 9.33 -9.60
C LEU A 123 -18.83 8.81 -9.58
N PRO A 124 -19.70 9.20 -8.63
CA PRO A 124 -21.11 8.79 -8.67
C PRO A 124 -21.85 9.33 -9.90
N LEU A 125 -21.52 10.54 -10.39
CA LEU A 125 -22.08 11.07 -11.64
C LEU A 125 -21.71 10.20 -12.83
N ARG A 126 -20.46 9.73 -12.93
CA ARG A 126 -20.02 8.83 -14.01
C ARG A 126 -20.79 7.52 -14.03
N LEU A 127 -21.03 6.91 -12.87
CA LEU A 127 -21.86 5.70 -12.79
C LEU A 127 -23.33 5.97 -13.10
N TRP A 128 -23.85 7.13 -12.69
CA TRP A 128 -25.20 7.55 -13.06
C TRP A 128 -25.37 7.65 -14.58
N LEU A 129 -24.39 8.21 -15.27
CA LEU A 129 -24.39 8.33 -16.74
C LEU A 129 -24.14 6.99 -17.43
N LEU A 130 -23.29 6.13 -16.85
CA LEU A 130 -23.05 4.79 -17.36
C LEU A 130 -24.34 3.99 -17.50
N ARG A 131 -25.23 4.07 -16.50
CA ARG A 131 -26.55 3.41 -16.52
C ARG A 131 -27.35 3.69 -17.79
N GLN A 132 -27.23 4.91 -18.33
CA GLN A 132 -27.97 5.34 -19.52
C GLN A 132 -27.31 4.87 -20.82
N ARG A 133 -26.00 4.60 -20.78
CA ARG A 133 -25.18 4.28 -21.95
C ARG A 133 -24.99 2.79 -22.16
N ASP A 134 -24.86 2.03 -21.07
CA ASP A 134 -24.53 0.61 -21.11
C ASP A 134 -25.31 -0.17 -20.04
N ALA A 135 -26.42 -0.76 -20.47
CA ALA A 135 -27.31 -1.50 -19.59
C ALA A 135 -26.69 -2.83 -19.11
N GLU A 136 -25.82 -3.47 -19.91
CA GLU A 136 -25.19 -4.74 -19.53
C GLU A 136 -24.09 -4.51 -18.50
N LEU A 137 -23.26 -3.48 -18.69
CA LEU A 137 -22.27 -3.11 -17.69
C LEU A 137 -22.93 -2.60 -16.40
N TRP A 138 -24.05 -1.87 -16.54
CA TRP A 138 -24.84 -1.44 -15.39
C TRP A 138 -25.36 -2.60 -14.56
N LYS A 139 -25.88 -3.69 -15.17
CA LYS A 139 -26.32 -4.89 -14.43
C LYS A 139 -25.21 -5.47 -13.56
N GLN A 140 -23.96 -5.42 -14.03
CA GLN A 140 -22.81 -5.87 -13.25
C GLN A 140 -22.60 -4.98 -12.02
N VAL A 141 -22.60 -3.66 -12.21
CA VAL A 141 -22.46 -2.66 -11.14
C VAL A 141 -23.59 -2.76 -10.13
N GLU A 142 -24.84 -2.83 -10.59
CA GLU A 142 -26.03 -2.93 -9.74
C GLU A 142 -26.03 -4.22 -8.90
N SER A 143 -25.40 -5.29 -9.40
CA SER A 143 -25.27 -6.53 -8.63
C SER A 143 -24.26 -6.44 -7.48
N MET A 144 -23.41 -5.41 -7.42
CA MET A 144 -22.34 -5.30 -6.42
C MET A 144 -22.93 -5.02 -5.02
N GLU A 145 -22.26 -5.52 -3.98
CA GLU A 145 -22.71 -5.35 -2.59
C GLU A 145 -22.61 -3.88 -2.17
N ALA A 146 -23.69 -3.34 -1.62
CA ALA A 146 -23.79 -1.93 -1.23
C ALA A 146 -24.03 -1.74 0.27
N HIS A 147 -24.40 -2.81 0.98
CA HIS A 147 -24.81 -2.83 2.37
C HIS A 147 -25.82 -1.73 2.74
N THR A 148 -26.75 -1.45 1.83
CA THR A 148 -27.75 -0.38 1.92
C THR A 148 -28.50 -0.40 3.26
N ASP A 149 -28.96 -1.57 3.71
CA ASP A 149 -29.70 -1.69 4.97
C ASP A 149 -28.85 -1.35 6.20
N LYS A 150 -27.58 -1.74 6.21
CA LYS A 150 -26.64 -1.41 7.29
C LYS A 150 -26.23 0.06 7.26
N ARG A 151 -26.30 0.70 6.10
CA ARG A 151 -25.97 2.12 5.89
C ARG A 151 -27.12 3.04 6.26
N ARG A 152 -28.37 2.62 6.04
CA ARG A 152 -29.56 3.47 6.24
C ARG A 152 -29.56 4.11 7.63
N ASN A 153 -29.88 5.41 7.68
CA ASN A 153 -29.93 6.23 8.89
C ASN A 153 -28.60 6.42 9.66
N THR A 154 -27.48 5.91 9.16
CA THR A 154 -26.15 6.17 9.74
C THR A 154 -25.62 7.58 9.41
N SER A 155 -24.51 7.97 10.03
CA SER A 155 -23.81 9.22 9.68
C SER A 155 -23.35 9.25 8.23
N VAL A 156 -22.86 8.12 7.70
CA VAL A 156 -22.43 7.99 6.31
C VAL A 156 -23.61 8.21 5.36
N TRP A 157 -24.78 7.62 5.64
CA TRP A 157 -25.98 7.85 4.81
C TRP A 157 -26.37 9.32 4.73
N LYS A 158 -26.38 10.01 5.89
CA LYS A 158 -26.71 11.44 5.97
C LYS A 158 -25.67 12.29 5.22
N ASP A 159 -24.40 11.97 5.36
CA ASP A 159 -23.32 12.62 4.63
C ASP A 159 -23.48 12.46 3.10
N ARG A 160 -23.77 11.24 2.62
CA ARG A 160 -23.99 10.97 1.19
C ARG A 160 -25.25 11.65 0.67
N GLU A 161 -26.31 11.77 1.47
CA GLU A 161 -27.50 12.53 1.09
C GLU A 161 -27.15 13.99 0.81
N LEU A 162 -26.42 14.63 1.73
CA LEU A 162 -26.05 16.04 1.63
C LEU A 162 -25.02 16.30 0.53
N ASN A 163 -23.95 15.50 0.47
CA ASN A 163 -22.77 15.79 -0.33
C ASN A 163 -22.79 15.12 -1.71
N VAL A 164 -23.67 14.14 -1.95
CA VAL A 164 -23.79 13.45 -3.23
C VAL A 164 -25.19 13.57 -3.81
N VAL A 165 -26.20 13.06 -3.09
CA VAL A 165 -27.56 12.96 -3.61
C VAL A 165 -28.13 14.35 -3.94
N ASN A 166 -28.07 15.28 -2.99
CA ASN A 166 -28.57 16.64 -3.19
C ASN A 166 -27.80 17.42 -4.26
N VAL A 167 -26.49 17.20 -4.35
CA VAL A 167 -25.64 17.84 -5.35
C VAL A 167 -25.93 17.30 -6.76
N ILE A 168 -26.15 16.00 -6.92
CA ILE A 168 -26.52 15.42 -8.22
C ILE A 168 -27.94 15.83 -8.62
N LYS A 169 -28.87 15.90 -7.66
CA LYS A 169 -30.24 16.38 -7.93
C LYS A 169 -30.27 17.83 -8.39
N SER A 170 -29.43 18.70 -7.83
CA SER A 170 -29.37 20.10 -8.27
C SER A 170 -28.83 20.30 -9.69
N LEU A 171 -28.27 19.25 -10.32
CA LEU A 171 -27.92 19.26 -11.74
C LEU A 171 -29.11 18.99 -12.67
N HIS A 172 -30.31 18.80 -12.12
CA HIS A 172 -31.57 18.56 -12.84
C HIS A 172 -31.48 17.42 -13.86
N LEU A 173 -30.75 16.35 -13.50
CA LEU A 173 -30.61 15.14 -14.33
C LEU A 173 -31.86 14.25 -14.34
N VAL A 174 -32.74 14.48 -13.38
CA VAL A 174 -34.00 13.76 -13.20
C VAL A 174 -35.10 14.76 -12.85
N PRO A 175 -36.38 14.43 -13.09
CA PRO A 175 -37.50 15.22 -12.57
C PRO A 175 -37.44 15.34 -11.04
N ASP A 176 -37.73 16.53 -10.53
CA ASP A 176 -37.76 16.78 -9.09
C ASP A 176 -38.85 15.93 -8.40
N GLY A 177 -38.53 15.40 -7.22
CA GLY A 177 -39.50 14.74 -6.34
C GLY A 177 -39.65 13.24 -6.49
N ASP A 178 -38.92 12.55 -7.38
CA ASP A 178 -38.92 11.09 -7.47
C ASP A 178 -38.06 10.44 -6.34
N PRO A 179 -38.67 9.74 -5.36
CA PRO A 179 -37.94 9.10 -4.27
C PRO A 179 -37.02 7.97 -4.75
N SER A 180 -37.32 7.35 -5.89
CA SER A 180 -36.53 6.24 -6.44
C SER A 180 -35.12 6.70 -6.83
N VAL A 181 -34.96 7.97 -7.20
CA VAL A 181 -33.65 8.54 -7.55
C VAL A 181 -32.75 8.70 -6.33
N SER A 182 -33.29 9.16 -5.19
CA SER A 182 -32.53 9.23 -3.94
C SER A 182 -32.03 7.84 -3.53
N GLU A 183 -32.92 6.85 -3.55
CA GLU A 183 -32.57 5.48 -3.19
C GLU A 183 -31.51 4.90 -4.13
N LEU A 184 -31.63 5.14 -5.44
CA LEU A 184 -30.62 4.69 -6.41
C LEU A 184 -29.26 5.38 -6.23
N LEU A 185 -29.23 6.69 -5.94
CA LEU A 185 -27.98 7.40 -5.66
C LEU A 185 -27.35 6.94 -4.34
N GLN A 186 -28.17 6.58 -3.34
CA GLN A 186 -27.67 5.99 -2.10
C GLN A 186 -27.11 4.57 -2.31
N LEU A 187 -27.75 3.77 -3.16
CA LEU A 187 -27.25 2.47 -3.62
C LEU A 187 -25.87 2.63 -4.28
N LEU A 188 -25.76 3.57 -5.23
CA LEU A 188 -24.48 3.90 -5.90
C LEU A 188 -23.40 4.31 -4.91
N CYS A 189 -23.72 5.16 -3.94
CA CYS A 189 -22.78 5.52 -2.89
C CYS A 189 -22.32 4.28 -2.09
N GLY A 190 -23.21 3.32 -1.85
CA GLY A 190 -22.89 2.08 -1.14
C GLY A 190 -21.95 1.19 -1.93
N ILE A 191 -22.24 1.00 -3.22
CA ILE A 191 -21.38 0.25 -4.14
C ILE A 191 -19.97 0.88 -4.15
N LEU A 192 -19.87 2.20 -4.27
CA LEU A 192 -18.59 2.92 -4.28
C LEU A 192 -17.84 2.83 -2.94
N ASP A 193 -18.54 2.93 -1.81
CA ASP A 193 -17.92 2.83 -0.48
C ASP A 193 -17.37 1.41 -0.21
N VAL A 194 -18.06 0.38 -0.69
CA VAL A 194 -17.74 -1.03 -0.41
C VAL A 194 -16.78 -1.64 -1.43
N ASN A 195 -16.81 -1.24 -2.71
CA ASN A 195 -16.12 -1.99 -3.78
C ASN A 195 -14.98 -1.22 -4.47
N CYS A 196 -14.80 0.07 -4.19
CA CYS A 196 -13.72 0.81 -4.82
C CYS A 196 -12.32 0.46 -4.29
N PHE A 197 -11.35 0.59 -5.18
CA PHE A 197 -9.93 0.54 -4.89
C PHE A 197 -9.36 1.96 -4.87
N GLU A 198 -8.47 2.24 -3.93
CA GLU A 198 -7.74 3.50 -3.88
C GLU A 198 -6.70 3.55 -5.00
N LEU A 199 -6.66 4.66 -5.72
CA LEU A 199 -5.78 4.90 -6.86
C LEU A 199 -5.00 6.20 -6.66
N ARG A 200 -3.80 6.24 -7.25
CA ARG A 200 -2.96 7.43 -7.27
C ARG A 200 -3.31 8.31 -8.46
N SER A 201 -3.20 9.62 -8.26
CA SER A 201 -3.29 10.58 -9.37
C SER A 201 -2.12 10.41 -10.34
N PRO A 202 -2.35 10.32 -11.67
CA PRO A 202 -1.28 10.09 -12.64
C PRO A 202 -0.19 11.17 -12.60
N GLY A 203 1.08 10.77 -12.77
CA GLY A 203 2.21 11.70 -12.83
C GLY A 203 2.51 12.53 -11.56
N GLY A 204 1.75 12.38 -10.48
CA GLY A 204 1.94 13.08 -9.20
C GLY A 204 2.48 12.15 -8.11
N LEU A 205 3.35 12.68 -7.24
CA LEU A 205 3.83 11.96 -6.05
C LEU A 205 2.84 12.04 -4.89
N ASP A 206 2.09 13.16 -4.75
CA ASP A 206 1.14 13.39 -3.67
C ASP A 206 -0.02 14.31 -4.09
N GLY A 207 -1.19 14.08 -3.48
CA GLY A 207 -2.17 15.15 -3.21
C GLY A 207 -3.62 14.88 -3.59
N LEU A 208 -3.92 13.99 -4.56
CA LEU A 208 -5.30 13.66 -4.92
C LEU A 208 -5.56 12.16 -4.78
N LEU A 209 -6.41 11.81 -3.81
CA LEU A 209 -6.90 10.45 -3.63
C LEU A 209 -8.02 10.16 -4.62
N LEU A 210 -7.79 9.17 -5.49
CA LEU A 210 -8.75 8.68 -6.46
C LEU A 210 -9.32 7.34 -6.00
N ARG A 211 -10.49 7.01 -6.53
CA ARG A 211 -11.12 5.68 -6.43
C ARG A 211 -11.46 5.18 -7.82
N GLY A 212 -11.24 3.89 -8.04
CA GLY A 212 -11.74 3.16 -9.20
C GLY A 212 -12.69 2.06 -8.80
N LEU A 213 -13.76 1.87 -9.56
CA LEU A 213 -14.66 0.73 -9.42
C LEU A 213 -14.26 -0.37 -10.40
N TYR A 214 -14.09 -1.59 -9.89
CA TYR A 214 -13.68 -2.78 -10.64
C TYR A 214 -14.61 -3.92 -10.23
N VAL A 215 -15.18 -4.65 -11.19
CA VAL A 215 -16.18 -5.67 -10.93
C VAL A 215 -15.50 -6.94 -10.43
N GLU A 216 -14.58 -7.49 -11.22
CA GLU A 216 -13.96 -8.79 -10.94
C GLU A 216 -12.99 -8.70 -9.76
N ALA A 217 -12.14 -7.68 -9.72
CA ALA A 217 -11.18 -7.49 -8.62
C ALA A 217 -11.88 -7.31 -7.27
N SER A 218 -13.08 -6.70 -7.23
CA SER A 218 -13.83 -6.50 -5.98
C SER A 218 -14.34 -7.80 -5.35
N LEU A 219 -14.39 -8.90 -6.11
CA LEU A 219 -14.79 -10.22 -5.63
C LEU A 219 -13.68 -10.93 -4.84
N MET A 220 -12.44 -10.43 -4.82
CA MET A 220 -11.41 -11.01 -3.95
C MET A 220 -11.82 -10.84 -2.50
N ALA A 221 -12.03 -11.92 -1.77
CA ALA A 221 -12.43 -11.86 -0.37
C ALA A 221 -11.31 -11.30 0.52
N HIS A 222 -11.63 -10.95 1.76
CA HIS A 222 -10.63 -10.44 2.70
C HIS A 222 -9.95 -11.53 3.52
N ASP A 223 -8.62 -11.47 3.58
CA ASP A 223 -7.84 -11.97 4.72
C ASP A 223 -6.77 -10.92 5.09
N CYS A 224 -6.44 -10.80 6.38
CA CYS A 224 -5.38 -9.89 6.82
C CYS A 224 -3.99 -10.33 6.35
N ARG A 225 -3.81 -11.63 6.03
CA ARG A 225 -2.63 -12.23 5.39
C ARG A 225 -2.99 -12.65 3.96
N GLY A 226 -3.45 -11.70 3.15
CA GLY A 226 -3.88 -11.95 1.77
C GLY A 226 -2.81 -12.66 0.92
N ASN A 227 -3.27 -13.41 -0.07
CA ASN A 227 -2.42 -14.19 -0.99
C ASN A 227 -2.27 -13.52 -2.37
N THR A 228 -2.59 -12.23 -2.46
CA THR A 228 -2.45 -11.42 -3.68
C THR A 228 -1.60 -10.17 -3.47
N HIS A 229 -1.03 -9.67 -4.56
CA HIS A 229 -0.34 -8.39 -4.65
C HIS A 229 -0.98 -7.57 -5.78
N LEU A 230 -1.36 -6.33 -5.47
CA LEU A 230 -2.17 -5.49 -6.36
C LEU A 230 -1.39 -4.25 -6.78
N THR A 231 -1.42 -3.97 -8.08
CA THR A 231 -0.83 -2.76 -8.67
C THR A 231 -1.82 -2.10 -9.64
N ALA A 232 -1.69 -0.79 -9.82
CA ALA A 232 -2.46 -0.02 -10.79
C ALA A 232 -1.52 0.95 -11.52
N ASP A 233 -1.66 1.03 -12.84
CA ASP A 233 -0.85 1.92 -13.67
C ASP A 233 -1.48 3.32 -13.83
N ASP A 234 -0.82 4.21 -14.57
CA ASP A 234 -1.30 5.58 -14.84
C ASP A 234 -2.53 5.64 -15.76
N ASN A 235 -2.91 4.52 -16.39
CA ASN A 235 -4.20 4.36 -17.08
C ASN A 235 -5.27 3.79 -16.16
N PHE A 236 -4.93 3.52 -14.90
CA PHE A 236 -5.78 2.88 -13.91
C PHE A 236 -6.09 1.41 -14.23
N GLN A 237 -5.34 0.74 -15.10
CA GLN A 237 -5.50 -0.71 -15.24
C GLN A 237 -5.00 -1.39 -13.97
N LEU A 238 -5.86 -2.17 -13.33
CA LEU A 238 -5.55 -2.92 -12.14
C LEU A 238 -4.99 -4.29 -12.53
N THR A 239 -3.85 -4.66 -11.96
CA THR A 239 -3.26 -6.00 -12.11
C THR A 239 -3.18 -6.69 -10.76
N VAL A 240 -3.73 -7.90 -10.68
CA VAL A 240 -3.66 -8.76 -9.50
C VAL A 240 -2.67 -9.88 -9.77
N TYR A 241 -1.65 -9.98 -8.92
CA TYR A 241 -0.68 -11.08 -8.92
C TYR A 241 -0.95 -11.99 -7.72
N ALA A 242 -0.68 -13.28 -7.85
CA ALA A 242 -0.57 -14.16 -6.69
C ALA A 242 0.69 -13.77 -5.90
N SER A 243 0.56 -13.42 -4.61
CA SER A 243 1.72 -13.11 -3.76
C SER A 243 2.34 -14.37 -3.15
N LEU A 244 1.57 -15.45 -3.08
CA LEU A 244 1.95 -16.79 -2.62
C LEU A 244 1.52 -17.82 -3.68
N PRO A 245 2.03 -19.07 -3.63
CA PRO A 245 1.38 -20.16 -4.32
C PRO A 245 -0.05 -20.36 -3.81
N ILE A 246 -1.03 -20.50 -4.71
CA ILE A 246 -2.44 -20.71 -4.39
C ILE A 246 -2.87 -22.02 -5.06
N LYS A 247 -3.46 -22.96 -4.33
CA LYS A 247 -3.88 -24.23 -4.91
C LYS A 247 -5.21 -24.07 -5.65
N GLU A 248 -5.45 -24.92 -6.64
CA GLU A 248 -6.75 -25.03 -7.27
C GLU A 248 -7.84 -25.28 -6.21
N GLY A 249 -8.92 -24.49 -6.26
CA GLY A 249 -10.00 -24.55 -5.29
C GLY A 249 -9.80 -23.68 -4.04
N ASP A 250 -8.63 -23.12 -3.79
CA ASP A 250 -8.42 -22.20 -2.67
C ASP A 250 -8.98 -20.80 -3.00
N GLU A 251 -9.41 -20.08 -1.97
CA GLU A 251 -9.84 -18.68 -2.08
C GLU A 251 -8.69 -17.74 -2.47
N ILE A 252 -9.04 -16.71 -3.25
CA ILE A 252 -8.14 -15.62 -3.60
C ILE A 252 -8.46 -14.44 -2.67
N TYR A 253 -7.52 -14.12 -1.79
CA TYR A 253 -7.66 -13.14 -0.73
C TYR A 253 -6.85 -11.87 -0.98
N PHE A 254 -7.45 -10.73 -0.67
CA PHE A 254 -6.83 -9.41 -0.65
C PHE A 254 -6.93 -8.78 0.74
N ASN A 255 -5.84 -8.14 1.21
CA ASN A 255 -5.88 -7.38 2.45
C ASN A 255 -6.52 -6.01 2.20
N TYR A 256 -7.76 -5.82 2.66
CA TYR A 256 -8.49 -4.55 2.53
C TYR A 256 -8.02 -3.48 3.51
N THR A 257 -7.08 -3.81 4.40
CA THR A 257 -6.59 -2.95 5.47
C THR A 257 -5.09 -2.72 5.32
N SER A 258 -4.50 -1.92 6.22
CA SER A 258 -3.05 -1.87 6.34
C SER A 258 -2.50 -3.04 7.15
N SER A 259 -1.48 -3.71 6.60
CA SER A 259 -0.72 -4.78 7.27
C SER A 259 0.10 -4.29 8.48
N LEU A 260 0.14 -2.97 8.72
CA LEU A 260 0.84 -2.35 9.86
C LEU A 260 -0.10 -2.04 11.04
N LEU A 261 -1.41 -2.29 10.89
CA LEU A 261 -2.37 -2.13 11.98
C LEU A 261 -2.43 -3.39 12.85
N GLY A 262 -2.62 -3.22 14.15
CA GLY A 262 -3.01 -4.31 15.04
C GLY A 262 -4.45 -4.78 14.82
N THR A 263 -4.79 -5.95 15.34
CA THR A 263 -6.07 -6.65 15.12
C THR A 263 -7.29 -5.75 15.32
N LEU A 264 -7.31 -4.96 16.39
CA LEU A 264 -8.44 -4.09 16.69
C LEU A 264 -8.62 -2.97 15.65
N GLY A 265 -7.51 -2.39 15.18
CA GLY A 265 -7.54 -1.37 14.13
C GLY A 265 -8.00 -1.95 12.78
N ARG A 266 -7.50 -3.14 12.41
CA ARG A 266 -7.94 -3.84 11.19
C ARG A 266 -9.44 -4.14 11.23
N ARG A 267 -9.92 -4.72 12.33
CA ARG A 267 -11.35 -5.07 12.50
C ARG A 267 -12.25 -3.83 12.56
N GLU A 268 -11.81 -2.75 13.20
CA GLU A 268 -12.54 -1.48 13.21
C GLU A 268 -12.66 -0.89 11.80
N HIS A 269 -11.59 -0.90 11.02
CA HIS A 269 -11.59 -0.45 9.62
C HIS A 269 -12.57 -1.26 8.77
N LEU A 270 -12.53 -2.60 8.88
CA LEU A 270 -13.42 -3.49 8.13
C LEU A 270 -14.87 -3.34 8.54
N ARG A 271 -15.17 -3.22 9.84
CA ARG A 271 -16.54 -2.98 10.30
C ARG A 271 -17.08 -1.65 9.76
N GLY A 272 -16.27 -0.59 9.79
CA GLY A 272 -16.69 0.75 9.37
C GLY A 272 -16.84 0.90 7.86
N GLY A 273 -15.93 0.31 7.08
CA GLY A 273 -15.90 0.47 5.61
C GLY A 273 -16.54 -0.68 4.83
N LYS A 274 -16.51 -1.90 5.37
CA LYS A 274 -16.92 -3.15 4.68
C LYS A 274 -18.02 -3.91 5.42
N TYR A 275 -18.46 -3.44 6.58
CA TYR A 275 -19.63 -3.93 7.31
C TYR A 275 -19.58 -5.42 7.74
N PHE A 276 -18.37 -5.97 7.93
CA PHE A 276 -18.16 -7.32 8.47
C PHE A 276 -17.06 -7.33 9.54
N GLU A 277 -16.95 -8.43 10.28
CA GLU A 277 -15.93 -8.65 11.31
C GLU A 277 -14.96 -9.75 10.86
N CYS A 278 -13.66 -9.46 10.80
CA CYS A 278 -12.66 -10.41 10.32
C CYS A 278 -12.22 -11.40 11.39
N GLU A 279 -12.29 -12.69 11.08
CA GLU A 279 -11.97 -13.81 11.97
C GLU A 279 -10.80 -14.65 11.46
N CYS A 280 -9.96 -14.08 10.58
CA CYS A 280 -8.79 -14.78 10.06
C CYS A 280 -7.83 -15.20 11.19
N PRO A 281 -6.91 -16.17 10.95
CA PRO A 281 -5.98 -16.66 11.96
C PRO A 281 -5.17 -15.55 12.66
N LEU A 282 -4.82 -14.48 11.93
CA LEU A 282 -4.10 -13.34 12.50
C LEU A 282 -4.97 -12.53 13.48
N CYS A 283 -6.27 -12.39 13.20
CA CYS A 283 -7.23 -11.65 14.04
C CYS A 283 -7.76 -12.49 15.21
N SER A 284 -7.81 -13.82 15.08
CA SER A 284 -8.30 -14.71 16.14
C SER A 284 -7.25 -15.03 17.21
N ASP A 285 -5.96 -14.84 16.90
CA ASP A 285 -4.86 -15.11 17.84
C ASP A 285 -4.57 -13.88 18.74
N PRO A 286 -4.61 -14.03 20.08
CA PRO A 286 -4.20 -13.01 21.06
C PRO A 286 -2.83 -12.36 20.84
N TYR A 287 -1.91 -13.07 20.20
CA TYR A 287 -0.55 -12.63 19.93
C TYR A 287 -0.26 -12.50 18.43
N GLU A 288 -1.30 -12.52 17.59
CA GLU A 288 -1.25 -12.23 16.16
C GLU A 288 -0.20 -13.07 15.43
N MET A 289 -0.24 -14.38 15.63
CA MET A 289 0.68 -15.37 15.06
C MET A 289 2.16 -15.08 15.38
N GLY A 290 2.42 -14.51 16.56
CA GLY A 290 3.76 -14.14 17.00
C GLY A 290 4.25 -12.81 16.45
N SER A 291 3.42 -12.03 15.74
CA SER A 291 3.77 -10.66 15.37
C SER A 291 3.69 -9.68 16.54
N TYR A 292 2.84 -9.97 17.55
CA TYR A 292 2.67 -9.15 18.75
C TYR A 292 2.31 -7.67 18.46
N MET A 293 1.64 -7.38 17.35
CA MET A 293 1.38 -6.00 16.89
C MET A 293 0.45 -5.20 17.82
N SER A 294 -0.30 -5.86 18.67
CA SER A 294 -1.22 -5.26 19.65
C SER A 294 -0.74 -5.48 21.09
N SER A 295 0.45 -6.06 21.28
CA SER A 295 0.92 -6.50 22.60
C SER A 295 1.72 -5.44 23.37
N ILE A 296 1.45 -5.40 24.67
CA ILE A 296 2.09 -4.49 25.64
C ILE A 296 3.06 -5.30 26.51
N LEU A 297 4.23 -4.75 26.83
CA LEU A 297 5.16 -5.39 27.76
C LEU A 297 4.51 -5.46 29.16
N CYS A 298 4.51 -6.63 29.78
CA CYS A 298 3.84 -6.84 31.05
C CYS A 298 4.49 -5.99 32.16
N PRO A 299 3.77 -5.05 32.79
CA PRO A 299 4.35 -4.20 33.82
C PRO A 299 4.68 -4.98 35.11
N ARG A 300 4.06 -6.15 35.33
CA ARG A 300 4.27 -6.99 36.51
C ARG A 300 5.56 -7.80 36.45
N CYS A 301 5.78 -8.54 35.36
CA CYS A 301 6.95 -9.43 35.24
C CYS A 301 8.07 -8.87 34.36
N ARG A 302 7.82 -7.81 33.58
CA ARG A 302 8.78 -7.19 32.64
C ARG A 302 9.37 -8.11 31.57
N GLU A 303 8.91 -9.35 31.50
CA GLU A 303 9.38 -10.33 30.53
C GLU A 303 8.31 -10.81 29.54
N GLY A 304 7.06 -10.93 30.00
CA GLY A 304 5.95 -11.41 29.19
C GLY A 304 5.24 -10.29 28.45
N TYR A 305 4.39 -10.66 27.51
CA TYR A 305 3.57 -9.74 26.74
C TYR A 305 2.09 -9.94 27.05
N ILE A 306 1.40 -8.82 27.22
CA ILE A 306 -0.03 -8.77 27.46
C ILE A 306 -0.72 -8.74 26.10
N GLY A 307 -1.50 -9.77 25.83
CA GLY A 307 -2.38 -9.90 24.68
C GLY A 307 -3.84 -9.89 25.09
N MET A 308 -4.73 -9.77 24.12
CA MET A 308 -6.17 -9.71 24.36
C MET A 308 -6.75 -11.12 24.53
N GLN A 309 -7.46 -11.41 25.63
CA GLN A 309 -7.97 -12.77 25.86
C GLN A 309 -9.01 -13.21 24.82
N ASN A 310 -9.87 -12.28 24.37
CA ASN A 310 -10.82 -12.53 23.29
C ASN A 310 -10.61 -11.50 22.17
N PRO A 311 -9.74 -11.77 21.19
CA PRO A 311 -9.45 -10.85 20.08
C PRO A 311 -10.65 -10.52 19.19
N LEU A 312 -11.68 -11.37 19.19
CA LEU A 312 -12.85 -11.24 18.31
C LEU A 312 -14.01 -10.43 18.92
N THR A 313 -13.85 -9.89 20.13
CA THR A 313 -14.91 -9.06 20.74
C THR A 313 -15.05 -7.71 20.04
N LYS A 314 -16.30 -7.24 19.94
CA LYS A 314 -16.62 -5.90 19.42
C LYS A 314 -16.27 -4.78 20.41
N PHE A 315 -16.10 -5.13 21.69
CA PHE A 315 -15.92 -4.17 22.78
C PHE A 315 -14.59 -4.38 23.53
N PRO A 316 -13.44 -4.15 22.86
CA PRO A 316 -12.12 -4.53 23.36
C PRO A 316 -11.65 -3.78 24.62
N TYR A 317 -12.29 -2.63 24.91
CA TYR A 317 -11.87 -1.71 25.95
C TYR A 317 -12.92 -1.51 27.05
N GLU A 318 -13.97 -2.33 27.08
CA GLU A 318 -15.00 -2.26 28.11
C GLU A 318 -14.55 -2.80 29.47
N LYS A 319 -15.35 -2.53 30.52
CA LYS A 319 -15.03 -2.89 31.91
C LYS A 319 -14.85 -4.40 32.11
N GLY A 320 -15.59 -5.21 31.34
CA GLY A 320 -15.53 -6.67 31.38
C GLY A 320 -14.33 -7.27 30.64
N THR A 321 -13.73 -6.53 29.71
CA THR A 321 -12.70 -7.07 28.82
C THR A 321 -11.33 -7.10 29.50
N ARG A 322 -10.69 -8.26 29.45
CA ARG A 322 -9.39 -8.53 30.07
C ARG A 322 -8.31 -8.81 29.04
N TRP A 323 -7.13 -8.31 29.37
CA TRP A 323 -5.91 -8.50 28.60
C TRP A 323 -4.91 -9.21 29.51
N GLN A 324 -4.28 -10.30 29.05
CA GLN A 324 -3.52 -11.21 29.90
C GLN A 324 -2.09 -11.42 29.39
N CYS A 325 -1.16 -11.46 30.34
CA CYS A 325 0.24 -11.79 30.09
C CYS A 325 0.42 -13.26 29.72
N ASN A 326 1.17 -13.55 28.66
CA ASN A 326 1.50 -14.93 28.26
C ASN A 326 2.37 -15.67 29.28
N LYS A 327 3.26 -14.97 30.00
CA LYS A 327 4.16 -15.55 31.02
C LYS A 327 3.53 -15.64 32.40
N CYS A 328 3.37 -14.51 33.10
CA CYS A 328 2.95 -14.51 34.52
C CYS A 328 1.43 -14.55 34.73
N LYS A 329 0.64 -14.64 33.65
CA LYS A 329 -0.84 -14.70 33.65
C LYS A 329 -1.57 -13.53 34.32
N SER A 330 -0.84 -12.48 34.72
CA SER A 330 -1.42 -11.24 35.23
C SER A 330 -2.28 -10.58 34.15
N SER A 331 -3.44 -10.07 34.57
CA SER A 331 -4.38 -9.41 33.67
C SER A 331 -4.54 -7.92 33.97
N ILE A 332 -4.75 -7.12 32.93
CA ILE A 332 -5.11 -5.71 33.01
C ILE A 332 -6.47 -5.48 32.32
N GLY A 333 -7.17 -4.42 32.72
CA GLY A 333 -8.47 -4.08 32.13
C GLY A 333 -8.33 -3.33 30.81
N GLY A 334 -9.25 -3.55 29.87
CA GLY A 334 -9.22 -2.93 28.55
C GLY A 334 -9.25 -1.39 28.57
N ARG A 335 -9.90 -0.76 29.56
CA ARG A 335 -9.89 0.71 29.71
C ARG A 335 -8.49 1.29 29.94
N LEU A 336 -7.65 0.59 30.72
CA LEU A 336 -6.27 1.00 30.97
C LEU A 336 -5.45 0.89 29.68
N VAL A 337 -5.60 -0.23 28.95
CA VAL A 337 -4.98 -0.42 27.63
C VAL A 337 -5.34 0.73 26.68
N ARG A 338 -6.64 1.06 26.57
CA ARG A 338 -7.10 2.18 25.72
C ARG A 338 -6.46 3.52 26.11
N ALA A 339 -6.42 3.83 27.41
CA ALA A 339 -5.78 5.06 27.88
C ALA A 339 -4.29 5.10 27.51
N THR A 340 -3.57 3.99 27.71
CA THR A 340 -2.16 3.86 27.32
C THR A 340 -1.96 4.07 25.81
N LEU A 341 -2.81 3.48 24.96
CA LEU A 341 -2.73 3.64 23.51
C LEU A 341 -3.00 5.09 23.09
N ASN A 342 -4.03 5.73 23.66
CA ASN A 342 -4.37 7.12 23.33
C ASN A 342 -3.25 8.09 23.69
N ILE A 343 -2.70 7.98 24.91
CA ILE A 343 -1.55 8.80 25.35
C ILE A 343 -0.36 8.58 24.41
N THR A 344 -0.09 7.33 24.03
CA THR A 344 1.04 7.00 23.16
C THR A 344 0.86 7.54 21.74
N LYS A 345 -0.35 7.51 21.19
CA LYS A 345 -0.68 8.13 19.90
C LYS A 345 -0.36 9.63 19.94
N THR A 346 -0.87 10.35 20.93
CA THR A 346 -0.59 11.78 21.11
C THR A 346 0.91 12.06 21.19
N LEU A 347 1.68 11.27 21.95
CA LEU A 347 3.14 11.42 22.02
C LEU A 347 3.85 11.24 20.66
N ILE A 348 3.34 10.34 19.80
CA ILE A 348 3.90 10.09 18.46
C ILE A 348 3.47 11.19 17.47
N ASP A 349 2.27 11.74 17.65
CA ASP A 349 1.75 12.82 16.83
C ASP A 349 2.44 14.15 17.15
N ASP A 350 2.77 14.39 18.42
CA ASP A 350 3.41 15.64 18.89
C ASP A 350 4.92 15.73 18.60
N VAL A 351 5.60 14.61 18.32
CA VAL A 351 7.02 14.62 18.00
C VAL A 351 7.26 15.04 16.56
N ASP A 352 8.19 15.97 16.37
CA ASP A 352 8.59 16.47 15.05
C ASP A 352 9.20 15.33 14.19
N ASP A 353 8.65 15.15 12.99
CA ASP A 353 9.09 14.16 11.99
C ASP A 353 10.53 14.40 11.51
N TYR A 354 11.08 15.60 11.72
CA TYR A 354 12.46 15.95 11.36
C TYR A 354 13.44 15.82 12.55
N ASP A 355 12.94 15.69 13.79
CA ASP A 355 13.78 15.54 14.98
C ASP A 355 14.15 14.08 15.23
N ILE A 356 15.24 13.62 14.60
CA ILE A 356 15.79 12.28 14.81
C ILE A 356 16.02 11.98 16.30
N LYS A 357 16.55 12.93 17.08
CA LYS A 357 16.88 12.69 18.50
C LYS A 357 15.61 12.54 19.33
N GLY A 358 14.60 13.37 19.08
CA GLY A 358 13.28 13.29 19.70
C GLY A 358 12.60 11.94 19.40
N LEU A 359 12.58 11.54 18.13
CA LEU A 359 12.01 10.27 17.69
C LEU A 359 12.72 9.07 18.34
N GLU A 360 14.06 9.07 18.40
CA GLU A 360 14.84 8.00 19.05
C GLU A 360 14.62 7.94 20.56
N THR A 361 14.55 9.10 21.21
CA THR A 361 14.28 9.19 22.65
C THR A 361 12.89 8.63 22.99
N LEU A 362 11.90 8.98 22.17
CA LEU A 362 10.55 8.45 22.30
C LEU A 362 10.53 6.93 22.05
N MET A 363 11.23 6.44 21.03
CA MET A 363 11.34 5.01 20.74
C MET A 363 11.90 4.22 21.94
N ALA A 364 13.00 4.71 22.53
CA ALA A 364 13.62 4.11 23.70
C ALA A 364 12.75 4.17 24.96
N LYS A 365 11.89 5.18 25.09
CA LYS A 365 10.89 5.28 26.16
C LYS A 365 9.78 4.26 25.97
N LEU A 366 9.21 4.18 24.76
CA LEU A 366 8.06 3.33 24.45
C LEU A 366 8.43 1.83 24.41
N SER A 367 9.67 1.47 24.07
CA SER A 367 10.15 0.08 24.13
C SER A 367 10.10 -0.54 25.54
N LYS A 368 10.04 0.28 26.59
CA LYS A 368 9.84 -0.17 27.98
C LYS A 368 8.39 -0.52 28.32
N SER A 369 7.46 -0.23 27.41
CA SER A 369 6.03 -0.41 27.59
C SER A 369 5.40 -1.30 26.51
N PHE A 370 5.96 -1.34 25.31
CA PHE A 370 5.38 -2.04 24.16
C PHE A 370 6.29 -3.12 23.60
N HIS A 371 5.71 -4.12 22.94
CA HIS A 371 6.49 -5.01 22.08
C HIS A 371 7.10 -4.21 20.92
N ARG A 372 8.30 -4.58 20.46
CA ARG A 372 9.02 -3.87 19.37
C ARG A 372 8.23 -3.77 18.06
N ASN A 373 7.33 -4.72 17.82
CA ASN A 373 6.46 -4.79 16.64
C ASN A 373 5.05 -4.20 16.89
N HIS A 374 4.80 -3.62 18.06
CA HIS A 374 3.51 -3.00 18.33
C HIS A 374 3.21 -1.93 17.27
N PHE A 375 1.96 -1.81 16.80
CA PHE A 375 1.61 -0.94 15.67
C PHE A 375 2.02 0.54 15.87
N LEU A 376 1.99 1.04 17.11
CA LEU A 376 2.51 2.38 17.45
C LEU A 376 4.04 2.47 17.35
N MET A 377 4.76 1.40 17.72
CA MET A 377 6.21 1.33 17.52
C MET A 377 6.53 1.29 16.03
N LEU A 378 5.75 0.56 15.23
CA LEU A 378 5.90 0.52 13.77
C LEU A 378 5.65 1.90 13.13
N SER A 379 4.61 2.62 13.57
CA SER A 379 4.37 4.00 13.12
C SER A 379 5.56 4.92 13.42
N LEU A 380 6.12 4.84 14.63
CA LEU A 380 7.31 5.62 14.99
C LEU A 380 8.55 5.19 14.19
N LYS A 381 8.70 3.90 13.87
CA LYS A 381 9.75 3.39 12.97
C LYS A 381 9.62 3.96 11.56
N GLN A 382 8.41 4.10 11.03
CA GLN A 382 8.19 4.72 9.72
C GLN A 382 8.64 6.19 9.72
N LYS A 383 8.33 6.95 10.78
CA LYS A 383 8.83 8.33 10.96
C LYS A 383 10.36 8.36 11.02
N LEU A 384 10.98 7.49 11.81
CA LEU A 384 12.44 7.36 11.90
C LEU A 384 13.08 7.03 10.54
N LEU A 385 12.55 6.06 9.79
CA LEU A 385 13.07 5.72 8.47
C LEU A 385 12.99 6.90 7.50
N ALA A 386 11.90 7.68 7.54
CA ALA A 386 11.78 8.89 6.73
C ALA A 386 12.85 9.94 7.09
N ALA A 387 13.13 10.13 8.38
CA ALA A 387 14.17 11.04 8.85
C ALA A 387 15.59 10.53 8.53
N TYR A 388 15.85 9.23 8.74
CA TYR A 388 17.11 8.59 8.39
C TYR A 388 17.39 8.63 6.89
N ARG A 389 16.38 8.42 6.03
CA ARG A 389 16.55 8.55 4.57
C ARG A 389 17.07 9.93 4.17
N LYS A 390 16.58 11.00 4.81
CA LYS A 390 17.06 12.37 4.56
C LYS A 390 18.51 12.56 5.00
N GLU A 391 18.89 11.99 6.15
CA GLU A 391 20.25 12.04 6.68
C GLU A 391 21.23 11.23 5.81
N VAL A 392 20.85 10.01 5.43
CA VAL A 392 21.66 9.12 4.58
C VAL A 392 21.88 9.69 3.18
N ALA A 393 20.94 10.51 2.69
CA ALA A 393 21.06 11.22 1.41
C ALA A 393 22.04 12.42 1.46
N THR A 394 22.55 12.80 2.63
CA THR A 394 23.57 13.87 2.73
C THR A 394 24.92 13.39 2.17
N PRO A 395 25.85 14.30 1.80
CA PRO A 395 27.17 13.89 1.29
C PRO A 395 28.03 13.10 2.29
N ASN A 396 27.82 13.32 3.59
CA ASN A 396 28.60 12.67 4.65
C ASN A 396 27.69 12.16 5.79
N PRO A 397 26.92 11.08 5.56
CA PRO A 397 26.02 10.55 6.58
C PRO A 397 26.79 9.95 7.75
N GLN A 398 26.19 9.93 8.92
CA GLN A 398 26.78 9.41 10.14
C GLN A 398 26.75 7.88 10.15
N LYS A 399 27.90 7.25 10.49
CA LYS A 399 28.03 5.78 10.63
C LYS A 399 26.92 5.19 11.52
N LYS A 400 26.61 5.88 12.62
CA LYS A 400 25.58 5.47 13.59
C LYS A 400 24.16 5.50 13.02
N ILE A 401 23.84 6.49 12.17
CA ILE A 401 22.50 6.62 11.58
C ILE A 401 22.28 5.54 10.51
N MET A 402 23.29 5.31 9.66
CA MET A 402 23.25 4.21 8.67
C MET A 402 23.02 2.84 9.31
N GLN A 403 23.69 2.55 10.43
CA GLN A 403 23.47 1.30 11.17
C GLN A 403 22.04 1.20 11.70
N LYS A 404 21.56 2.25 12.38
CA LYS A 404 20.19 2.28 12.92
C LYS A 404 19.12 2.15 11.85
N MET A 405 19.31 2.79 10.69
CA MET A 405 18.41 2.63 9.55
C MET A 405 18.33 1.18 9.11
N SER A 406 19.49 0.50 8.98
CA SER A 406 19.55 -0.92 8.63
C SER A 406 18.82 -1.79 9.65
N ASP A 407 19.05 -1.54 10.94
CA ASP A 407 18.42 -2.30 12.04
C ASP A 407 16.89 -2.11 12.02
N VAL A 408 16.40 -0.89 11.84
CA VAL A 408 14.97 -0.59 11.77
C VAL A 408 14.32 -1.22 10.53
N CYS A 409 14.97 -1.14 9.36
CA CYS A 409 14.49 -1.81 8.16
C CYS A 409 14.41 -3.33 8.34
N LYS A 410 15.41 -3.92 9.01
CA LYS A 410 15.43 -5.36 9.31
C LYS A 410 14.28 -5.75 10.24
N GLU A 411 14.06 -4.99 11.31
CA GLU A 411 12.92 -5.23 12.22
C GLU A 411 11.57 -5.09 11.52
N MET A 412 11.40 -4.11 10.63
CA MET A 412 10.18 -3.97 9.82
C MET A 412 10.01 -5.14 8.85
N TYR A 413 11.08 -5.54 8.17
CA TYR A 413 11.08 -6.68 7.25
C TYR A 413 10.67 -7.98 7.97
N ASP A 414 11.26 -8.27 9.13
CA ASP A 414 10.98 -9.50 9.88
C ASP A 414 9.54 -9.55 10.38
N MET A 415 8.96 -8.41 10.76
CA MET A 415 7.55 -8.32 11.10
C MET A 415 6.65 -8.56 9.88
N LEU A 416 7.00 -8.00 8.72
CA LEU A 416 6.27 -8.20 7.47
C LEU A 416 6.32 -9.64 6.96
N GLU A 417 7.37 -10.42 7.27
CA GLU A 417 7.36 -11.85 6.95
C GLU A 417 6.23 -12.61 7.66
N ILE A 418 5.74 -12.09 8.80
CA ILE A 418 4.61 -12.65 9.53
C ILE A 418 3.29 -12.19 8.89
N THR A 419 3.11 -10.88 8.69
CA THR A 419 1.82 -10.31 8.22
C THR A 419 1.61 -10.37 6.71
N GLU A 420 2.69 -10.30 5.94
CA GLU A 420 2.73 -10.36 4.48
C GLU A 420 3.75 -11.41 4.01
N PRO A 421 3.46 -12.71 4.20
CA PRO A 421 4.43 -13.79 3.92
C PRO A 421 4.85 -13.89 2.45
N GLY A 422 4.02 -13.42 1.52
CA GLY A 422 4.27 -13.48 0.08
C GLY A 422 5.08 -12.32 -0.49
N ILE A 423 4.91 -12.07 -1.79
CA ILE A 423 5.42 -10.87 -2.46
C ILE A 423 4.75 -9.63 -1.85
N SER A 424 5.58 -8.66 -1.43
CA SER A 424 5.13 -7.44 -0.77
C SER A 424 5.93 -6.24 -1.24
N ARG A 425 5.20 -5.16 -1.53
CA ARG A 425 5.75 -3.85 -1.84
C ARG A 425 6.64 -3.35 -0.72
N LEU A 426 6.15 -3.40 0.53
CA LEU A 426 6.87 -2.86 1.67
C LEU A 426 8.11 -3.69 2.01
N LYS A 427 8.06 -5.02 1.86
CA LYS A 427 9.26 -5.87 1.98
C LYS A 427 10.30 -5.53 0.93
N GLY A 428 9.86 -5.32 -0.32
CA GLY A 428 10.73 -4.85 -1.40
C GLY A 428 11.44 -3.54 -1.05
N ILE A 429 10.71 -2.56 -0.51
CA ILE A 429 11.25 -1.27 -0.06
C ILE A 429 12.23 -1.45 1.10
N MET A 430 11.91 -2.25 2.13
CA MET A 430 12.83 -2.48 3.26
C MET A 430 14.15 -3.13 2.81
N LEU A 431 14.08 -4.12 1.91
CA LEU A 431 15.27 -4.76 1.33
C LEU A 431 16.11 -3.78 0.52
N TYR A 432 15.46 -2.92 -0.27
CA TYR A 432 16.14 -1.84 -0.97
C TYR A 432 16.79 -0.87 0.02
N GLU A 433 16.08 -0.40 1.03
CA GLU A 433 16.61 0.57 1.99
C GLU A 433 17.78 0.01 2.83
N MET A 434 17.84 -1.30 3.09
CA MET A 434 18.97 -1.93 3.80
C MET A 434 20.25 -2.00 2.97
N HIS A 435 20.16 -2.14 1.63
CA HIS A 435 21.35 -2.35 0.80
C HIS A 435 22.29 -1.13 0.82
N LEU A 436 21.72 0.08 0.83
CA LEU A 436 22.47 1.33 0.66
C LEU A 436 23.41 1.61 1.86
N PRO A 437 22.93 1.61 3.13
CA PRO A 437 23.81 1.69 4.29
C PRO A 437 24.91 0.64 4.29
N LEU A 438 24.61 -0.60 3.91
CA LEU A 438 25.58 -1.70 3.90
C LEU A 438 26.74 -1.41 2.93
N VAL A 439 26.43 -0.95 1.71
CA VAL A 439 27.44 -0.55 0.72
C VAL A 439 28.27 0.64 1.23
N LEU A 440 27.64 1.68 1.76
CA LEU A 440 28.35 2.88 2.25
C LEU A 440 29.27 2.55 3.43
N LEU A 441 28.79 1.75 4.38
CA LEU A 441 29.57 1.33 5.55
C LEU A 441 30.76 0.44 5.16
N ALA A 442 30.56 -0.51 4.23
CA ALA A 442 31.62 -1.38 3.76
C ALA A 442 32.74 -0.59 3.06
N ASN A 443 32.39 0.31 2.13
CA ASN A 443 33.37 1.15 1.44
C ASN A 443 34.14 2.05 2.42
N ARG A 444 33.47 2.67 3.39
CA ARG A 444 34.14 3.50 4.41
C ARG A 444 35.09 2.70 5.28
N ALA A 445 34.68 1.53 5.74
CA ALA A 445 35.53 0.65 6.54
C ALA A 445 36.78 0.22 5.74
N TYR A 446 36.62 -0.08 4.45
CA TYR A 446 37.75 -0.40 3.58
C TYR A 446 38.69 0.78 3.37
N SER A 447 38.16 1.98 3.07
CA SER A 447 38.96 3.20 2.95
C SER A 447 39.73 3.56 4.23
N ALA A 448 39.14 3.27 5.39
CA ALA A 448 39.77 3.43 6.70
C ALA A 448 40.75 2.29 7.05
N ARG A 449 40.91 1.28 6.17
CA ARG A 449 41.72 0.06 6.39
C ARG A 449 41.27 -0.76 7.61
N GLU A 450 39.99 -0.64 7.98
CA GLU A 450 39.35 -1.43 9.06
C GLU A 450 39.02 -2.86 8.60
N ILE A 451 38.81 -3.06 7.29
CA ILE A 451 38.47 -4.35 6.70
C ILE A 451 39.38 -4.67 5.50
N SER A 452 39.51 -5.96 5.19
CA SER A 452 40.23 -6.41 4.00
C SER A 452 39.40 -6.24 2.72
N SER A 453 40.06 -6.33 1.59
CA SER A 453 39.46 -6.33 0.26
C SER A 453 38.54 -7.55 0.03
N ASN A 454 38.87 -8.71 0.62
CA ASN A 454 37.98 -9.89 0.70
C ASN A 454 36.70 -9.62 1.52
N GLU A 455 36.82 -8.97 2.69
CA GLU A 455 35.67 -8.62 3.53
C GLU A 455 34.78 -7.55 2.85
N LEU A 456 35.38 -6.60 2.13
CA LEU A 456 34.63 -5.65 1.30
C LEU A 456 33.79 -6.40 0.25
N ALA A 457 34.41 -7.31 -0.52
CA ALA A 457 33.68 -8.10 -1.53
C ALA A 457 32.49 -8.85 -0.93
N SER A 458 32.69 -9.52 0.21
CA SER A 458 31.63 -10.25 0.94
C SER A 458 30.44 -9.34 1.30
N ARG A 459 30.70 -8.16 1.87
CA ARG A 459 29.63 -7.20 2.24
C ARG A 459 28.91 -6.61 1.03
N LEU A 460 29.64 -6.36 -0.06
CA LEU A 460 29.02 -5.88 -1.31
C LEU A 460 28.14 -6.97 -1.94
N GLU A 461 28.55 -8.25 -1.88
CA GLU A 461 27.74 -9.38 -2.31
C GLU A 461 26.46 -9.54 -1.48
N GLU A 462 26.56 -9.38 -0.15
CA GLU A 462 25.40 -9.36 0.74
C GLU A 462 24.43 -8.24 0.33
N ALA A 463 24.92 -7.01 0.12
CA ALA A 463 24.10 -5.91 -0.38
C ALA A 463 23.45 -6.21 -1.74
N GLY A 464 24.21 -6.83 -2.65
CA GLY A 464 23.71 -7.28 -3.95
C GLY A 464 22.60 -8.33 -3.83
N SER A 465 22.69 -9.22 -2.84
CA SER A 465 21.66 -10.23 -2.56
C SER A 465 20.35 -9.59 -2.07
N LEU A 466 20.44 -8.59 -1.18
CA LEU A 466 19.29 -7.82 -0.70
C LEU A 466 18.61 -7.08 -1.86
N LEU A 467 19.40 -6.43 -2.71
CA LEU A 467 18.89 -5.68 -3.85
C LEU A 467 18.24 -6.58 -4.91
N LYS A 468 18.81 -7.76 -5.18
CA LYS A 468 18.19 -8.79 -6.03
C LYS A 468 16.84 -9.25 -5.46
N LYS A 469 16.78 -9.54 -4.15
CA LYS A 469 15.54 -9.95 -3.49
C LYS A 469 14.48 -8.84 -3.53
N SER A 470 14.89 -7.59 -3.32
CA SER A 470 14.01 -6.41 -3.46
C SER A 470 13.38 -6.34 -4.86
N LEU A 471 14.19 -6.51 -5.92
CA LEU A 471 13.74 -6.47 -7.30
C LEU A 471 12.72 -7.55 -7.65
N THR A 472 12.79 -8.74 -7.05
CA THR A 472 11.78 -9.79 -7.27
C THR A 472 10.36 -9.37 -6.87
N MET A 473 10.23 -8.36 -6.01
CA MET A 473 8.95 -7.82 -5.55
C MET A 473 8.60 -6.53 -6.28
N LEU A 474 9.55 -5.60 -6.40
CA LEU A 474 9.28 -4.26 -6.95
C LEU A 474 9.13 -4.23 -8.48
N LEU A 475 9.64 -5.23 -9.21
CA LEU A 475 9.47 -5.28 -10.68
C LEU A 475 8.04 -5.58 -11.14
N LEU A 476 7.13 -5.95 -10.21
CA LEU A 476 5.70 -6.08 -10.51
C LEU A 476 4.98 -4.73 -10.56
N GLU A 477 5.60 -3.69 -10.03
CA GLU A 477 5.05 -2.34 -9.96
C GLU A 477 5.15 -1.65 -11.33
N PRO A 478 4.09 -0.99 -11.81
CA PRO A 478 4.14 -0.25 -13.07
C PRO A 478 5.21 0.84 -13.04
N VAL A 479 5.90 1.03 -14.16
CA VAL A 479 7.11 1.88 -14.27
C VAL A 479 6.89 3.35 -13.87
N ASP A 480 5.67 3.84 -13.99
CA ASP A 480 5.32 5.23 -13.69
C ASP A 480 5.06 5.49 -12.20
N THR A 481 4.79 4.43 -11.44
CA THR A 481 4.60 4.50 -9.98
C THR A 481 5.90 4.83 -9.24
N PRO A 482 5.83 5.38 -8.02
CA PRO A 482 7.02 5.59 -7.18
C PRO A 482 7.84 4.32 -6.99
N GLU A 483 7.17 3.18 -6.80
CA GLU A 483 7.81 1.89 -6.58
C GLU A 483 8.40 1.29 -7.87
N GLY A 484 7.75 1.50 -9.03
CA GLY A 484 8.34 1.14 -10.33
C GLY A 484 9.57 1.99 -10.68
N LYS A 485 9.55 3.28 -10.34
CA LYS A 485 10.74 4.16 -10.42
C LYS A 485 11.85 3.70 -9.48
N LEU A 486 11.50 3.25 -8.28
CA LEU A 486 12.44 2.64 -7.33
C LEU A 486 13.05 1.36 -7.89
N ALA A 487 12.25 0.48 -8.50
CA ALA A 487 12.72 -0.75 -9.16
C ALA A 487 13.70 -0.44 -10.30
N LYS A 488 13.40 0.58 -11.12
CA LYS A 488 14.30 1.03 -12.20
C LYS A 488 15.64 1.52 -11.64
N ARG A 489 15.63 2.29 -10.55
CA ARG A 489 16.85 2.73 -9.87
C ARG A 489 17.62 1.55 -9.28
N ALA A 490 16.93 0.63 -8.60
CA ALA A 490 17.52 -0.57 -8.03
C ALA A 490 18.21 -1.45 -9.09
N LEU A 491 17.66 -1.55 -10.31
CA LEU A 491 18.33 -2.25 -11.42
C LEU A 491 19.67 -1.59 -11.82
N GLN A 492 19.71 -0.25 -11.87
CA GLN A 492 20.92 0.51 -12.20
C GLN A 492 21.97 0.36 -11.10
N GLU A 493 21.56 0.49 -9.83
CA GLU A 493 22.43 0.32 -8.66
C GLU A 493 22.96 -1.11 -8.58
N LEU A 494 22.15 -2.13 -8.88
CA LEU A 494 22.60 -3.52 -8.91
C LEU A 494 23.66 -3.74 -9.99
N LYS A 495 23.50 -3.13 -11.18
CA LYS A 495 24.51 -3.21 -12.24
C LYS A 495 25.83 -2.58 -11.78
N ALA A 496 25.79 -1.39 -11.18
CA ALA A 496 26.98 -0.71 -10.67
C ALA A 496 27.64 -1.52 -9.53
N LEU A 497 26.85 -2.08 -8.62
CA LEU A 497 27.33 -2.89 -7.51
C LEU A 497 28.01 -4.18 -7.99
N ASN A 498 27.44 -4.88 -8.97
CA ASN A 498 28.07 -6.06 -9.55
C ASN A 498 29.42 -5.75 -10.19
N GLN A 499 29.55 -4.60 -10.86
CA GLN A 499 30.84 -4.17 -11.41
C GLN A 499 31.85 -3.90 -10.28
N ASN A 500 31.45 -3.18 -9.23
CA ASN A 500 32.30 -2.92 -8.08
C ASN A 500 32.78 -4.22 -7.42
N ILE A 501 31.91 -5.24 -7.27
CA ILE A 501 32.30 -6.55 -6.75
C ILE A 501 33.39 -7.21 -7.61
N VAL A 502 33.27 -7.14 -8.95
CA VAL A 502 34.28 -7.68 -9.87
C VAL A 502 35.61 -6.93 -9.72
N ASP A 503 35.56 -5.61 -9.64
CA ASP A 503 36.75 -4.77 -9.51
C ASP A 503 37.49 -5.08 -8.18
N VAL A 504 36.76 -5.18 -7.06
CA VAL A 504 37.33 -5.55 -5.76
C VAL A 504 37.95 -6.95 -5.79
N LYS A 505 37.28 -7.94 -6.39
CA LYS A 505 37.84 -9.29 -6.50
C LYS A 505 39.12 -9.34 -7.33
N THR A 506 39.19 -8.54 -8.39
CA THR A 506 40.41 -8.42 -9.21
C THR A 506 41.57 -7.84 -8.40
N ILE A 507 41.29 -6.85 -7.54
CA ILE A 507 42.30 -6.33 -6.59
C ILE A 507 42.80 -7.44 -5.67
N ASN A 508 41.91 -8.28 -5.12
CA ASN A 508 42.29 -9.39 -4.25
C ASN A 508 43.25 -10.36 -4.94
N GLU A 509 42.98 -10.72 -6.20
CA GLU A 509 43.84 -11.60 -6.98
C GLU A 509 45.24 -11.00 -7.23
N THR A 510 45.31 -9.69 -7.49
CA THR A 510 46.58 -8.96 -7.63
C THR A 510 47.35 -8.81 -6.32
N GLU A 511 46.67 -8.57 -5.20
CA GLU A 511 47.27 -8.51 -3.87
C GLU A 511 47.82 -9.88 -3.46
N GLU A 512 47.06 -10.95 -3.69
CA GLU A 512 47.47 -12.31 -3.37
C GLU A 512 48.65 -12.79 -4.21
N SER A 513 48.62 -12.55 -5.53
CA SER A 513 49.73 -12.90 -6.43
C SER A 513 51.02 -12.15 -6.06
N GLY A 514 50.95 -10.84 -5.81
CA GLY A 514 52.08 -10.05 -5.34
C GLY A 514 52.64 -10.53 -3.99
N ASN A 515 51.77 -10.99 -3.07
CA ASN A 515 52.20 -11.54 -1.78
C ASN A 515 52.83 -12.94 -1.92
N ARG A 516 52.34 -13.78 -2.85
CA ARG A 516 52.96 -15.08 -3.20
C ARG A 516 54.35 -14.87 -3.80
N ASP A 517 54.52 -13.89 -4.70
CA ASP A 517 55.81 -13.57 -5.30
C ASP A 517 56.81 -13.03 -4.27
N ARG A 518 56.37 -12.15 -3.36
CA ARG A 518 57.21 -11.68 -2.24
C ARG A 518 57.64 -12.81 -1.31
N LYS A 519 56.73 -13.72 -0.96
CA LYS A 519 57.07 -14.91 -0.15
C LYS A 519 58.03 -15.85 -0.89
N ARG A 520 57.89 -16.00 -2.21
CA ARG A 520 58.81 -16.82 -3.04
C ARG A 520 60.20 -16.19 -3.11
N LEU A 521 60.29 -14.86 -3.27
CA LEU A 521 61.55 -14.11 -3.23
C LEU A 521 62.25 -14.17 -1.87
N GLN A 522 61.50 -14.11 -0.75
CA GLN A 522 62.07 -14.27 0.59
C GLN A 522 62.57 -15.70 0.83
N LYS A 523 61.81 -16.73 0.43
CA LYS A 523 62.23 -18.14 0.55
C LYS A 523 63.50 -18.44 -0.27
N ASN A 524 63.61 -17.85 -1.47
CA ASN A 524 64.81 -17.98 -2.31
C ASN A 524 66.03 -17.24 -1.74
N LYS A 525 65.84 -16.14 -1.00
CA LYS A 525 66.93 -15.47 -0.25
C LYS A 525 67.37 -16.27 0.98
N SER A 526 66.45 -16.91 1.69
CA SER A 526 66.75 -17.77 2.85
C SER A 526 67.52 -19.04 2.48
N ASN A 527 67.25 -19.62 1.30
CA ASN A 527 67.94 -20.81 0.80
C ASN A 527 69.30 -20.53 0.14
N LYS A 528 69.66 -19.26 -0.08
CA LYS A 528 71.01 -18.87 -0.57
C LYS A 528 72.01 -18.55 0.56
N ASN A 529 71.53 -18.48 1.81
CA ASN A 529 72.34 -18.21 3.00
C ASN A 529 72.50 -19.45 3.92
N LYS A 530 72.19 -20.64 3.40
CA LYS A 530 72.61 -21.94 3.92
C LYS A 530 73.48 -22.58 2.87
#